data_AF-A0A2N4WPS9-F1
#
_entry.id   AF-A0A2N4WPS9-F1
#
_cell.length_a   1.000
_cell.length_b   1.000
_cell.length_c   1.000
_cell.angle_alpha   90.00
_cell.angle_beta   90.00
_cell.angle_gamma   90.00
#
_symmetry.space_group_name_H-M   'P 1'
#
loop_
_entity.id
_entity.type
_entity.pdbx_description
1 polymer ?
#
loop_
_entity_poly.entity_id
_entity_poly.type
_entity_poly.pdbx_seq_one_letter_code
_entity_poly.pdbx_strand_id
1 'polypeptide(L)'
;MPTVQREVSDRTTFGKIVKWVFIIFNVLMLIWLVSSCAAVGDISSTASNDAERAGAALGAGLGMTFLLFVWGVGDVILGLFVLFTRRKKLITVEE
;
A
#
# COMPACT_ATOMS: atom_id res chain seq x y z
N MET A 1 -30.84 -28.67 -22.94
CA MET A 1 -29.39 -28.88 -23.11
C MET A 1 -28.68 -28.10 -22.00
N PRO A 2 -27.71 -28.69 -21.28
CA PRO A 2 -27.02 -28.03 -20.17
C PRO A 2 -25.99 -27.01 -20.67
N THR A 3 -25.98 -25.80 -20.13
CA THR A 3 -25.00 -24.76 -20.44
C THR A 3 -23.89 -24.75 -19.40
N VAL A 4 -22.62 -24.84 -19.80
CA VAL A 4 -21.46 -24.76 -18.89
C VAL A 4 -20.85 -23.36 -18.97
N GLN A 5 -20.90 -22.61 -17.87
CA GLN A 5 -20.26 -21.29 -17.75
C GLN A 5 -18.80 -21.46 -17.35
N ARG A 6 -17.85 -21.09 -18.22
CA ARG A 6 -16.41 -21.17 -17.92
C ARG A 6 -15.87 -19.77 -17.62
N GLU A 7 -15.39 -19.54 -16.39
CA GLU A 7 -14.75 -18.27 -16.03
C GLU A 7 -13.33 -18.22 -16.61
N VAL A 8 -13.10 -17.49 -17.70
CA VAL A 8 -11.74 -17.21 -18.20
C VAL A 8 -11.39 -15.77 -17.87
N SER A 9 -10.66 -15.60 -16.77
CA SER A 9 -10.22 -14.30 -16.28
C SER A 9 -9.04 -13.78 -17.11
N ASP A 10 -9.30 -13.20 -18.29
CA ASP A 10 -8.28 -12.48 -19.04
C ASP A 10 -8.10 -11.06 -18.52
N ARG A 11 -6.93 -10.77 -17.92
CA ARG A 11 -6.62 -9.44 -17.36
C ARG A 11 -6.14 -8.50 -18.46
N THR A 12 -6.87 -7.40 -18.69
CA THR A 12 -6.47 -6.31 -19.58
C THR A 12 -5.12 -5.71 -19.15
N THR A 13 -4.31 -5.22 -20.08
CA THR A 13 -2.99 -4.60 -19.83
C THR A 13 -3.07 -3.50 -18.77
N PHE A 14 -4.14 -2.71 -18.75
CA PHE A 14 -4.39 -1.68 -17.74
C PHE A 14 -4.50 -2.24 -16.31
N GLY A 15 -5.20 -3.36 -16.11
CA GLY A 15 -5.31 -4.01 -14.80
C GLY A 15 -3.97 -4.59 -14.30
N LYS A 16 -3.05 -4.94 -15.22
CA LYS A 16 -1.69 -5.37 -14.85
C LYS A 16 -0.85 -4.18 -14.35
N ILE A 17 -0.97 -3.02 -15.00
CA ILE A 17 -0.27 -1.78 -14.60
C ILE A 17 -0.72 -1.34 -13.21
N VAL A 18 -2.04 -1.23 -12.98
CA VAL A 18 -2.59 -0.80 -11.68
C VAL A 18 -2.16 -1.73 -10.55
N LYS A 19 -2.15 -3.05 -10.80
CA LYS A 19 -1.63 -4.04 -9.84
C LYS A 19 -0.15 -3.79 -9.51
N TRP A 20 0.68 -3.50 -10.52
CA TRP A 20 2.11 -3.23 -10.31
C TRP A 20 2.33 -1.93 -9.53
N VAL A 21 1.58 -0.88 -9.83
CA VAL A 21 1.63 0.39 -9.08
C VAL A 21 1.27 0.17 -7.61
N PHE A 22 0.22 -0.61 -7.32
CA PHE A 22 -0.18 -0.96 -5.96
C PHE A 22 0.93 -1.68 -5.18
N ILE A 23 1.61 -2.63 -5.82
CA ILE A 23 2.72 -3.37 -5.21
C ILE A 23 3.91 -2.45 -4.96
N ILE A 24 4.30 -1.63 -5.95
CA ILE A 24 5.42 -0.69 -5.81
C ILE A 24 5.15 0.30 -4.68
N PHE A 25 3.93 0.85 -4.61
CA PHE A 25 3.54 1.74 -3.53
C PHE A 25 3.69 1.08 -2.16
N ASN A 26 3.18 -0.13 -1.99
CA ASN A 26 3.31 -0.86 -0.72
C ASN A 26 4.76 -1.12 -0.31
N VAL A 27 5.60 -1.53 -1.27
CA VAL A 27 7.03 -1.77 -1.01
C VAL A 27 7.73 -0.45 -0.65
N LEU A 28 7.41 0.64 -1.34
CA LEU A 28 7.95 1.97 -1.03
C LEU A 28 7.57 2.41 0.38
N MET A 29 6.31 2.21 0.78
CA MET A 29 5.83 2.56 2.12
C MET A 29 6.52 1.72 3.21
N LEU A 30 6.76 0.43 2.97
CA LEU A 30 7.56 -0.42 3.86
C LEU A 30 8.98 0.11 4.03
N ILE A 31 9.65 0.48 2.94
CA ILE A 31 11.00 1.04 2.98
C ILE A 31 10.99 2.36 3.77
N TRP A 32 10.01 3.23 3.53
CA TRP A 32 9.86 4.48 4.27
C TRP A 32 9.64 4.27 5.76
N LEU A 33 8.86 3.26 6.15
CA LEU A 33 8.64 2.94 7.57
C LEU A 33 9.94 2.50 8.25
N VAL A 34 10.71 1.62 7.61
CA VAL A 34 12.01 1.17 8.14
C VAL A 34 13.01 2.33 8.22
N SER A 35 13.11 3.14 7.17
CA SER A 35 13.99 4.32 7.15
C SER A 35 13.60 5.36 8.19
N SER A 36 12.30 5.58 8.41
CA SER A 36 11.81 6.50 9.45
C SER A 36 12.17 6.00 10.85
N CYS A 37 12.05 4.69 11.10
CA CYS A 37 12.45 4.09 12.36
C CYS A 37 13.96 4.24 12.63
N ALA A 38 14.78 4.01 11.61
CA ALA A 38 16.24 4.21 11.69
C ALA A 38 16.59 5.68 12.01
N ALA A 39 15.98 6.64 11.29
CA ALA A 39 16.22 8.06 11.51
C ALA A 39 15.84 8.53 12.93
N VAL A 40 14.73 8.03 13.48
CA VAL A 40 14.32 8.34 14.86
C VAL A 40 15.30 7.74 15.88
N GLY A 41 15.83 6.54 15.61
CA GLY A 41 16.85 5.91 16.45
C GLY A 41 18.13 6.75 16.55
N ASP A 42 18.61 7.27 15.42
CA ASP A 42 19.81 8.12 15.35
C ASP A 42 19.61 9.47 16.05
N ILE A 43 18.44 10.09 15.90
CA ILE A 43 18.11 11.33 16.60
C ILE A 43 18.04 11.10 18.11
N SER A 44 17.46 9.98 18.53
CA SER A 44 17.32 9.64 19.96
C SER A 44 18.67 9.33 20.64
N SER A 45 19.63 8.79 19.89
CA SER A 45 20.97 8.47 20.41
C SER A 45 21.90 9.69 20.47
N THR A 46 21.66 10.70 19.63
CA THR A 46 22.48 11.92 19.54
C THR A 46 21.93 13.09 20.39
N ALA A 47 20.69 12.98 20.87
CA ALA A 47 20.04 14.03 21.66
C ALA A 47 20.80 14.31 22.97
N SER A 48 21.19 15.58 23.16
CA SER A 48 22.05 15.99 24.28
C SER A 48 21.26 16.57 25.46
N ASN A 49 20.03 17.03 25.21
CA ASN A 49 19.17 17.67 26.21
C ASN A 49 17.78 17.01 26.30
N ASP A 50 17.12 17.14 27.45
CA ASP A 50 15.77 16.58 27.67
C ASP A 50 14.71 17.14 26.72
N ALA A 51 14.84 18.42 26.34
CA ALA A 51 13.96 19.05 25.37
C ALA A 51 14.09 18.41 23.97
N GLU A 52 15.30 18.06 23.54
CA GLU A 52 15.55 17.38 22.26
C GLU A 52 14.99 15.96 22.28
N ARG A 53 15.16 15.23 23.39
CA ARG A 53 14.60 13.88 23.56
C ARG A 53 13.07 13.89 23.53
N ALA A 54 12.44 14.85 24.21
CA ALA A 54 11.00 15.03 24.20
C ALA A 54 10.48 15.39 22.79
N GLY A 55 11.18 16.31 22.10
CA GLY A 55 10.88 16.69 20.72
C GLY A 55 11.01 15.52 19.75
N ALA A 56 12.07 14.72 19.87
CA ALA A 56 12.29 13.52 19.06
C ALA A 56 11.19 12.48 19.27
N ALA A 57 10.80 12.22 20.53
CA ALA A 57 9.74 11.25 20.84
C ALA A 57 8.37 11.68 20.28
N LEU A 58 8.02 12.96 20.45
CA LEU A 58 6.77 13.52 19.92
C LEU A 58 6.78 13.57 18.39
N GLY A 59 7.89 14.03 17.80
CA GLY A 59 8.09 14.09 16.35
C GLY A 59 8.02 12.71 15.71
N ALA A 60 8.62 11.70 16.34
CA ALA A 60 8.52 10.31 15.91
C ALA A 60 7.08 9.80 15.97
N GLY A 61 6.36 10.04 17.08
CA GLY A 61 4.97 9.63 17.23
C GLY A 61 4.04 10.25 16.18
N LEU A 62 4.18 11.56 15.95
CA LEU A 62 3.41 12.28 14.93
C LEU A 62 3.79 11.84 13.51
N GLY A 63 5.09 11.75 13.21
CA GLY A 63 5.59 11.31 11.92
C GLY A 63 5.15 9.90 11.57
N MET A 64 5.23 8.98 12.53
CA MET A 64 4.78 7.59 12.36
C MET A 64 3.26 7.51 12.15
N THR A 65 2.48 8.24 12.94
CA THR A 65 1.02 8.28 12.79
C THR A 65 0.62 8.84 11.43
N PHE A 66 1.27 9.91 10.99
CA PHE A 66 1.04 10.53 9.68
C PHE A 66 1.43 9.58 8.54
N LEU A 67 2.58 8.90 8.65
CA LEU A 67 3.04 7.95 7.64
C LEU A 67 2.07 6.77 7.51
N LEU A 68 1.58 6.21 8.63
CA LEU A 68 0.57 5.17 8.62
C LEU A 68 -0.77 5.64 8.06
N PHE A 69 -1.16 6.90 8.33
CA PHE A 69 -2.37 7.48 7.76
C PHE A 69 -2.27 7.61 6.23
N VAL A 70 -1.16 8.16 5.72
CA VAL A 70 -0.91 8.27 4.28
C VAL A 70 -0.86 6.89 3.63
N TRP A 71 -0.22 5.91 4.30
CA TRP A 71 -0.20 4.54 3.83
C TRP A 71 -1.62 3.97 3.72
N GLY A 72 -2.40 4.01 4.80
CA GLY A 72 -3.76 3.47 4.83
C GLY A 72 -4.68 4.12 3.79
N VAL A 73 -4.64 5.44 3.65
CA VAL A 73 -5.43 6.15 2.63
C VAL A 73 -4.97 5.77 1.22
N GLY A 74 -3.66 5.72 0.98
CA GLY A 74 -3.10 5.29 -0.30
C GLY A 74 -3.50 3.87 -0.69
N ASP A 75 -3.48 2.94 0.27
CA ASP A 75 -3.91 1.56 0.07
C ASP A 75 -5.40 1.44 -0.20
N VAL A 76 -6.24 2.23 0.47
CA VAL A 76 -7.69 2.24 0.21
C VAL A 76 -7.96 2.74 -1.21
N ILE A 77 -7.32 3.85 -1.61
CA ILE A 77 -7.53 4.44 -2.95
C ILE A 77 -7.02 3.48 -4.03
N LEU A 78 -5.76 3.05 -3.96
CA LEU A 78 -5.18 2.16 -4.96
C LEU A 78 -5.85 0.77 -4.94
N GLY A 79 -6.24 0.27 -3.77
CA GLY A 79 -6.98 -0.98 -3.60
C GLY A 79 -8.35 -0.93 -4.29
N LEU A 80 -9.07 0.20 -4.18
CA LEU A 80 -10.30 0.43 -4.95
C LEU A 80 -10.05 0.39 -6.46
N PHE A 81 -8.99 1.07 -6.94
CA PHE A 81 -8.63 1.05 -8.35
C PHE A 81 -8.27 -0.36 -8.85
N VAL A 82 -7.57 -1.17 -8.05
CA VAL A 82 -7.26 -2.58 -8.35
C VAL A 82 -8.55 -3.41 -8.42
N LEU A 83 -9.50 -3.18 -7.51
CA LEU A 83 -10.78 -3.90 -7.50
C LEU A 83 -11.63 -3.56 -8.71
N PHE A 84 -11.77 -2.27 -9.06
CA PHE A 84 -12.55 -1.84 -10.21
C PHE A 84 -11.93 -2.22 -11.55
N THR A 85 -10.62 -2.43 -11.61
CA THR A 85 -9.95 -2.92 -12.83
C THR A 85 -10.00 -4.44 -13.00
N ARG A 86 -10.54 -5.19 -12.02
CA ARG A 86 -10.85 -6.63 -12.17
C ARG A 86 -12.18 -6.81 -12.91
N ARG A 87 -12.14 -7.05 -14.23
CA ARG A 87 -13.30 -7.62 -14.93
C ARG A 87 -13.37 -9.14 -14.72
N LYS A 88 -14.55 -9.66 -14.36
CA LYS A 88 -14.89 -11.08 -14.50
C LYS A 88 -15.50 -11.29 -15.89
N LYS A 89 -14.94 -12.18 -16.71
CA LYS A 89 -15.60 -12.63 -17.95
C LYS A 89 -16.25 -13.98 -17.66
N LEU A 90 -17.57 -14.02 -17.77
CA LEU A 90 -18.34 -15.26 -17.84
C LEU A 90 -18.43 -15.63 -19.33
N ILE A 91 -17.93 -16.80 -19.71
CA ILE A 91 -18.12 -17.33 -21.05
C ILE A 91 -19.22 -18.38 -20.98
N THR A 92 -20.34 -18.13 -21.65
CA THR A 92 -21.37 -19.13 -21.88
C THR A 92 -20.91 -20.03 -23.02
N VAL A 93 -20.62 -21.30 -22.71
CA VAL A 93 -20.36 -22.32 -23.74
C VAL A 93 -21.67 -23.06 -23.99
N GLU A 94 -22.22 -22.93 -25.20
CA GLU A 94 -23.31 -23.79 -25.69
C GLU A 94 -22.67 -25.02 -26.36
N GLU A 95 -23.03 -26.22 -25.88
CA GLU A 95 -22.66 -27.52 -26.48
C GLU A 95 -23.66 -27.93 -27.55
#